data_AF-A0A954I0S1-F1
#
_entry.id   AF-A0A954I0S1-F1
#
_cell.length_a   1.000
_cell.length_b   1.000
_cell.length_c   1.000
_cell.angle_alpha   90.00
_cell.angle_beta   90.00
_cell.angle_gamma   90.00
#
_symmetry.space_group_name_H-M   'P 1'
#
loop_
_entity.id
_entity.type
_entity.pdbx_description
1 polymer ?
#
loop_
_entity_poly.entity_id
_entity_poly.type
_entity_poly.pdbx_seq_one_letter_code
_entity_poly.pdbx_strand_id
1 'polypeptide(L)'
;MARKTGWGYSRIQGELRRLGFDPPSVSTIRNILRTAGIDPAPGRSTGKWSEFLSRHASTLWACDFFTKQVWTLRGPVEMYLLVFIHIASR
;
A
#
# COMPACT_ATOMS: atom_id res chain seq x y z
N MET A 1 -13.97 -22.02 -8.13
CA MET A 1 -12.95 -21.31 -8.94
C MET A 1 -12.24 -20.22 -8.14
N ALA A 2 -12.93 -19.21 -7.61
CA ALA A 2 -12.31 -18.09 -6.88
C ALA A 2 -11.36 -18.49 -5.72
N ARG A 3 -11.73 -19.49 -4.91
CA ARG A 3 -10.91 -20.00 -3.79
C ARG A 3 -9.55 -20.59 -4.21
N LYS A 4 -9.44 -21.14 -5.44
CA LYS A 4 -8.21 -21.78 -5.92
C LYS A 4 -7.30 -20.83 -6.69
N THR A 5 -7.86 -19.79 -7.30
CA THR A 5 -7.13 -18.94 -8.26
C THR A 5 -6.70 -17.59 -7.69
N GLY A 6 -7.26 -17.15 -6.56
CA GLY A 6 -6.95 -15.83 -6.01
C GLY A 6 -7.33 -14.69 -6.97
N TRP A 7 -8.46 -14.81 -7.68
CA TRP A 7 -8.92 -13.77 -8.59
C TRP A 7 -9.66 -12.66 -7.86
N GLY A 8 -9.20 -11.41 -7.99
CA GLY A 8 -9.97 -10.26 -7.49
C GLY A 8 -11.38 -10.15 -8.10
N TYR A 9 -12.28 -9.46 -7.41
CA TYR A 9 -13.70 -9.35 -7.78
C TYR A 9 -13.94 -8.92 -9.24
N SER A 10 -13.22 -7.90 -9.72
CA SER A 10 -13.33 -7.42 -11.10
C SER A 10 -12.85 -8.44 -12.13
N ARG A 11 -11.87 -9.28 -11.78
CA ARG A 11 -11.39 -10.33 -12.68
C ARG A 11 -12.44 -11.43 -12.83
N ILE A 12 -13.11 -11.82 -11.75
CA ILE A 12 -14.23 -12.77 -11.79
C ILE A 12 -15.35 -12.25 -12.69
N GLN A 13 -15.71 -10.96 -12.56
CA GLN A 13 -16.72 -10.33 -13.41
C GLN A 13 -16.34 -10.37 -14.90
N GLY A 14 -15.08 -10.08 -15.22
CA GLY A 14 -14.58 -10.13 -16.60
C GLY A 14 -14.59 -11.54 -17.19
N GLU A 15 -14.25 -12.56 -16.40
CA GLU A 15 -14.31 -13.95 -16.85
C GLU A 15 -15.75 -14.44 -17.06
N LEU A 16 -16.69 -14.03 -16.21
CA LEU A 16 -18.11 -14.32 -16.43
C LEU A 16 -18.62 -13.71 -17.75
N ARG A 17 -18.21 -12.48 -18.07
CA ARG A 17 -18.51 -11.83 -19.35
C ARG A 17 -17.90 -12.58 -20.53
N ARG A 18 -16.66 -13.07 -20.39
CA ARG A 18 -15.99 -13.87 -21.43
C ARG A 18 -16.68 -15.20 -21.71
N LEU A 19 -17.31 -15.78 -20.69
CA LEU A 19 -18.09 -17.02 -20.81
C LEU A 19 -19.51 -16.80 -21.37
N GLY A 20 -19.88 -15.55 -21.72
CA GLY A 20 -21.18 -15.23 -22.33
C GLY A 20 -22.31 -15.00 -21.32
N PHE A 21 -22.02 -14.93 -20.02
CA PHE A 21 -23.00 -14.54 -19.02
C PHE A 21 -23.09 -13.02 -18.94
N ASP A 22 -24.28 -12.49 -18.61
CA ASP A 22 -24.42 -11.11 -18.15
C ASP A 22 -24.02 -11.06 -16.67
N PRO A 23 -22.83 -10.52 -16.33
CA PRO A 23 -22.33 -10.66 -14.98
C PRO A 23 -23.02 -9.65 -14.05
N PRO A 24 -23.38 -10.06 -12.82
CA PRO A 24 -23.88 -9.11 -11.83
C PRO A 24 -22.79 -8.08 -11.47
N SER A 25 -23.21 -7.01 -10.80
CA SER A 25 -22.29 -5.97 -10.35
C SER A 25 -21.17 -6.54 -9.46
N VAL A 26 -20.02 -5.88 -9.45
CA VAL A 26 -18.85 -6.27 -8.63
C VAL A 26 -19.22 -6.35 -7.14
N SER A 27 -20.13 -5.49 -6.67
CA SER A 27 -20.64 -5.51 -5.28
C SER A 27 -21.45 -6.77 -4.97
N THR A 28 -22.29 -7.22 -5.91
CA THR A 28 -23.05 -8.47 -5.77
C THR A 28 -22.12 -9.68 -5.74
N ILE A 29 -21.12 -9.71 -6.63
CA ILE A 29 -20.08 -10.76 -6.63
C ILE A 29 -19.34 -10.77 -5.28
N ARG A 30 -18.96 -9.60 -4.76
CA ARG A 30 -18.33 -9.46 -3.44
C ARG A 30 -19.23 -9.99 -2.32
N ASN A 31 -20.51 -9.65 -2.32
CA ASN A 31 -21.45 -10.10 -1.29
C ASN A 31 -21.62 -11.62 -1.32
N ILE A 32 -21.79 -12.21 -2.50
CA ILE A 32 -21.91 -13.68 -2.66
C ILE A 32 -20.64 -14.37 -2.14
N LEU A 33 -19.46 -13.89 -2.54
CA LEU A 33 -18.19 -14.49 -2.13
C LEU A 33 -17.95 -14.34 -0.62
N ARG A 34 -18.30 -13.19 -0.03
CA ARG A 34 -18.23 -12.95 1.41
C ARG A 34 -19.17 -13.88 2.19
N THR A 35 -20.42 -14.03 1.74
CA THR A 35 -21.40 -14.95 2.36
C THR A 35 -20.92 -16.41 2.26
N ALA A 36 -20.25 -16.77 1.17
CA ALA A 36 -19.63 -18.09 1.00
C ALA A 36 -18.30 -18.27 1.76
N GLY A 37 -17.83 -17.26 2.51
CA GLY A 37 -16.56 -17.30 3.23
C GLY A 37 -15.34 -17.43 2.32
N ILE A 38 -15.43 -16.95 1.07
CA ILE A 38 -14.34 -16.99 0.09
C ILE A 38 -13.79 -15.58 -0.04
N ASP A 39 -12.56 -15.35 0.44
CA ASP A 39 -11.80 -14.17 0.05
C ASP A 39 -11.11 -14.46 -1.28
N PRO A 40 -11.52 -13.79 -2.37
CA PRO A 40 -11.01 -14.10 -3.69
C PRO A 40 -9.72 -13.33 -3.98
N ALA A 41 -9.37 -12.34 -3.16
CA ALA A 41 -8.00 -11.84 -3.15
C ALA A 41 -7.16 -12.81 -2.32
N PRO A 42 -6.11 -13.43 -2.88
CA PRO A 42 -5.13 -14.13 -2.06
C PRO A 42 -4.65 -13.05 -1.11
N GLY A 43 -4.87 -13.27 0.19
CA GLY A 43 -4.69 -12.27 1.22
C GLY A 43 -3.46 -11.48 0.84
N ARG A 44 -3.63 -10.18 0.57
CA ARG A 44 -2.47 -9.31 0.42
C ARG A 44 -1.76 -9.52 1.75
N SER A 45 -0.75 -10.38 1.75
CA SER A 45 0.25 -10.33 2.77
C SER A 45 0.74 -8.92 2.60
N THR A 46 0.28 -8.03 3.48
CA THR A 46 1.13 -7.00 3.99
C THR A 46 2.34 -7.77 4.47
N GLY A 47 3.29 -8.01 3.53
CA GLY A 47 4.63 -8.41 3.89
C GLY A 47 5.00 -7.48 5.03
N LYS A 48 5.61 -8.04 6.08
CA LYS A 48 5.93 -7.24 7.27
C LYS A 48 6.56 -5.95 6.78
N TRP A 49 6.16 -4.81 7.34
CA TRP A 49 6.60 -3.50 6.83
C TRP A 49 8.13 -3.43 6.67
N SER A 50 8.86 -4.13 7.55
CA SER A 50 10.30 -4.36 7.46
C SER A 50 10.77 -5.04 6.16
N GLU A 51 10.04 -6.02 5.64
CA GLU A 51 10.36 -6.70 4.38
C GLU A 51 10.15 -5.79 3.18
N PHE A 52 9.07 -4.99 3.18
CA PHE A 52 8.86 -3.97 2.15
C PHE A 52 9.99 -2.94 2.17
N LEU A 53 10.33 -2.42 3.35
CA LEU A 53 11.42 -1.46 3.53
C LEU A 53 12.75 -2.06 3.09
N SER A 54 13.07 -3.30 3.49
CA SER A 54 14.32 -3.97 3.10
C SER A 54 14.45 -4.12 1.58
N ARG A 55 13.37 -4.46 0.87
CA ARG A 55 13.37 -4.60 -0.59
C ARG A 55 13.55 -3.27 -1.33
N HIS A 56 13.14 -2.15 -0.72
CA HIS A 56 13.15 -0.83 -1.36
C HIS A 56 14.11 0.15 -0.66
N ALA A 57 14.94 -0.31 0.28
CA ALA A 57 15.76 0.57 1.12
C ALA A 57 16.73 1.41 0.29
N SER A 58 17.23 0.88 -0.83
CA SER A 58 18.16 1.56 -1.74
C SER A 58 17.54 2.65 -2.59
N THR A 59 16.20 2.69 -2.68
CA THR A 59 15.47 3.70 -3.46
C THR A 59 14.67 4.65 -2.59
N LEU A 60 14.44 4.30 -1.33
CA LEU A 60 13.67 5.11 -0.39
C LEU A 60 14.53 6.13 0.35
N TRP A 61 14.00 7.35 0.41
CA TRP A 61 14.50 8.44 1.24
C TRP A 61 13.42 8.83 2.25
N ALA A 62 13.80 8.90 3.52
CA ALA A 62 12.98 9.56 4.53
C ALA A 62 13.23 11.07 4.46
N CYS A 63 12.16 11.85 4.44
CA CYS A 63 12.20 13.30 4.44
C CYS A 63 11.53 13.77 5.74
N ASP A 64 12.20 14.65 6.48
CA ASP A 64 11.68 15.18 7.74
C ASP A 64 11.98 16.68 7.85
N PHE A 65 11.19 17.37 8.65
CA PHE A 65 11.28 18.81 8.84
C PHE A 65 11.21 19.15 10.32
N PHE A 66 12.17 19.92 10.81
CA PHE A 66 12.17 20.37 12.19
C PHE A 66 12.71 21.78 12.33
N THR A 67 12.32 22.43 13.43
CA THR A 67 12.81 23.75 13.79
C THR A 67 13.73 23.67 15.00
N LYS A 68 14.76 24.52 15.01
CA LYS A 68 15.65 24.65 16.15
C LYS A 68 16.02 26.10 16.37
N GLN A 69 15.87 26.56 17.61
CA GLN A 69 16.46 27.84 18.00
C GLN A 69 17.97 27.72 18.10
N VAL A 70 18.66 28.57 17.34
CA VAL A 70 20.11 28.66 17.29
C VAL A 70 20.52 30.06 17.75
N TRP A 71 21.49 30.11 18.67
CA TRP A 71 22.07 31.37 19.11
C TRP A 71 23.06 31.89 18.08
N THR A 72 22.80 33.10 17.57
CA THR A 72 23.70 33.82 16.67
C THR A 72 24.27 35.04 17.38
N LEU A 73 25.27 35.69 16.77
CA LEU A 73 25.85 36.95 17.30
C LEU A 73 24.83 38.09 17.46
N ARG A 74 23.66 38.00 16.81
CA ARG A 74 22.58 39.00 16.88
C ARG A 74 21.41 38.58 17.79
N GLY A 75 21.52 37.44 18.47
CA GLY A 75 20.47 36.87 19.31
C GLY A 75 19.94 35.51 18.80
N PRO A 76 18.88 34.99 19.44
CA PRO A 76 18.29 33.70 19.08
C PRO A 76 17.53 33.82 17.75
N VAL A 77 17.78 32.89 16.84
CA VAL A 77 17.10 32.78 15.54
C VAL A 77 16.50 31.39 15.42
N GLU A 78 15.26 31.31 14.95
CA GLU A 78 14.62 30.04 14.63
C GLU A 78 15.06 29.58 13.24
N MET A 79 15.76 28.44 13.19
CA MET A 79 16.14 27.81 11.94
C MET A 79 15.14 26.71 11.59
N TYR A 80 14.78 26.65 10.31
CA TYR A 80 13.90 25.63 9.74
C TYR A 80 14.76 24.70 8.88
N LEU A 81 14.82 23.42 9.24
CA LEU A 81 15.67 22.44 8.59
C LEU A 81 14.82 21.38 7.90
N LEU A 82 15.08 21.19 6.61
CA LEU A 82 14.58 20.06 5.82
C LEU A 82 15.72 19.04 5.69
N VAL A 83 15.50 17.81 6.14
CA VAL A 83 16.51 16.75 6.10
C VAL A 83 16.06 15.57 5.27
N PHE A 84 17.00 14.98 4.54
CA PHE A 84 16.82 13.78 3.74
C PHE A 84 17.74 12.68 4.27
N ILE A 85 17.16 11.53 4.62
CA ILE A 85 17.88 10.39 5.18
C ILE A 85 17.68 9.20 4.25
N HIS A 86 18.77 8.71 3.66
CA HIS A 86 18.74 7.52 2.82
C HIS A 86 18.56 6.27 3.69
N ILE A 87 17.51 5.49 3.43
CA ILE A 87 17.09 4.41 4.35
C ILE A 87 18.10 3.25 4.34
N ALA A 88 18.79 2.98 3.24
CA ALA A 88 19.75 1.87 3.18
C ALA A 88 21.12 2.15 3.82
N SER A 89 21.51 3.41 4.01
CA SER A 89 22.83 3.78 4.55
C SER A 89 22.77 4.31 6.00
N ARG A 90 21.60 4.22 6.63
CA ARG A 90 21.37 4.65 8.01
C ARG A 90 21.63 3.51 8.98
#